data_AF-A0A0J5GXR9-F1
#
_entry.id   AF-A0A0J5GXR9-F1
#
_cell.length_a   1.000
_cell.length_b   1.000
_cell.length_c   1.000
_cell.angle_alpha   90.00
_cell.angle_beta   90.00
_cell.angle_gamma   90.00
#
_symmetry.space_group_name_H-M   'P 1'
#
loop_
_entity.id
_entity.type
_entity.pdbx_description
1 polymer ?
#
loop_
_entity_poly.entity_id
_entity_poly.type
_entity_poly.pdbx_seq_one_letter_code
_entity_poly.pdbx_strand_id
1 'polypeptide(L)'
;MNAKIYAINQVTDEKIKICGIFESSNESSLPTFFLQERIPIDDYIIPERIYLEVQWDEYEFEFLANFAQIVENSKRHMIWDCFFSIGNMVEKLTFDIVHNGYSKEYTNIDFIINMYQTKIKTLAFSTKGRPKQVENLELKVINDVIVGKFELDSLLILKADKLSIITKKRIQNDILYHSD
;
A
#
# COMPACT_ATOMS: atom_id res chain seq x y z
N MET A 1 20.99 16.04 10.29
CA MET A 1 20.41 15.00 11.17
C MET A 1 19.92 13.90 10.27
N ASN A 2 19.98 12.64 10.68
CA ASN A 2 19.55 11.54 9.81
C ASN A 2 18.88 10.46 10.65
N ALA A 3 17.74 9.97 10.19
CA ALA A 3 17.07 8.81 10.75
C ALA A 3 17.30 7.64 9.79
N LYS A 4 17.85 6.54 10.30
CA LYS A 4 18.17 5.35 9.51
C LYS A 4 17.50 4.12 10.09
N ILE A 5 16.78 3.39 9.25
CA ILE A 5 16.22 2.09 9.59
C ILE A 5 17.33 1.04 9.54
N TYR A 6 17.50 0.28 10.62
CA TYR A 6 18.43 -0.84 10.69
C TYR A 6 17.74 -2.20 10.79
N ALA A 7 16.46 -2.26 11.19
CA ALA A 7 15.72 -3.52 11.26
C ALA A 7 14.23 -3.33 10.97
N ILE A 8 13.65 -4.37 10.35
CA ILE A 8 12.22 -4.47 10.10
C ILE A 8 11.76 -5.89 10.42
N ASN A 9 10.82 -6.03 11.35
CA ASN A 9 10.35 -7.31 11.84
C ASN A 9 8.83 -7.44 11.68
N GLN A 10 8.36 -8.60 11.22
CA GLN A 10 6.92 -8.91 11.30
C GLN A 10 6.55 -9.14 12.76
N VAL A 11 5.49 -8.49 13.25
CA VAL A 11 4.91 -8.79 14.57
C VAL A 11 3.65 -9.63 14.40
N THR A 12 2.77 -9.20 13.50
CA THR A 12 1.57 -9.94 13.07
C THR A 12 1.40 -9.76 11.56
N ASP A 13 0.43 -10.45 10.96
CA ASP A 13 0.09 -10.23 9.54
C ASP A 13 -0.21 -8.75 9.24
N GLU A 14 -0.80 -8.04 10.20
CA GLU A 14 -1.25 -6.65 10.06
C GLU A 14 -0.27 -5.60 10.61
N LYS A 15 0.78 -6.02 11.32
CA LYS A 15 1.70 -5.12 12.01
C LYS A 15 3.16 -5.44 11.70
N ILE A 16 3.87 -4.40 11.29
CA ILE A 16 5.32 -4.43 11.11
C ILE A 16 5.96 -3.50 12.11
N LYS A 17 7.01 -3.99 12.76
CA LYS A 17 7.87 -3.23 13.63
C LYS A 17 9.07 -2.71 12.85
N ILE A 18 9.30 -1.41 12.92
CA ILE A 18 10.40 -0.72 12.27
C ILE A 18 11.28 -0.13 13.37
N CYS A 19 12.55 -0.51 13.35
CA CYS A 19 13.56 -0.07 14.31
C CYS A 19 14.64 0.71 13.56
N GLY A 20 15.11 1.79 14.15
CA GLY A 20 16.16 2.60 13.57
C GLY A 20 16.89 3.46 14.59
N ILE A 21 17.90 4.17 14.10
CA ILE A 21 18.70 5.11 14.89
C ILE A 21 18.49 6.51 14.35
N PHE A 22 18.33 7.47 15.25
CA PHE A 22 18.33 8.88 14.97
C PHE A 22 19.69 9.50 15.33
N GLU A 23 20.48 9.83 14.31
CA GLU A 23 21.75 10.53 14.48
C GLU A 23 21.46 12.01 14.82
N SER A 24 21.30 12.30 16.12
CA SER A 24 21.22 13.65 16.65
C SER A 24 22.62 14.24 16.80
N SER A 25 22.81 15.46 16.31
CA SER A 25 24.05 16.20 16.55
C SER A 25 23.96 17.22 17.68
N ASN A 26 22.78 17.60 18.20
CA ASN A 26 22.65 18.66 19.24
C ASN A 26 21.22 19.00 19.74
N GLU A 27 20.14 18.31 19.36
CA GLU A 27 18.77 18.75 19.74
C GLU A 27 18.21 18.04 20.98
N SER A 28 17.54 18.80 21.85
CA SER A 28 16.90 18.35 23.09
C SER A 28 15.52 17.71 22.88
N SER A 29 14.97 17.75 21.66
CA SER A 29 13.65 17.22 21.32
C SER A 29 13.75 16.00 20.43
N LEU A 30 12.95 14.98 20.73
CA LEU A 30 12.81 13.79 19.89
C LEU A 30 11.92 14.09 18.68
N PRO A 31 12.24 13.57 17.48
CA PRO A 31 11.45 13.79 16.28
C PRO A 31 10.09 13.09 16.33
N THR A 32 9.11 13.65 15.60
CA THR A 32 7.80 13.04 15.38
C THR A 32 7.80 12.30 14.04
N PHE A 33 7.35 11.05 14.01
CA PHE A 33 7.26 10.25 12.79
C PHE A 33 5.84 10.20 12.27
N PHE A 34 5.68 10.22 10.95
CA PHE A 34 4.38 10.11 10.30
C PHE A 34 4.50 9.55 8.88
N LEU A 35 3.43 8.91 8.42
CA LEU A 35 3.22 8.63 7.01
C LEU A 35 2.50 9.80 6.37
N GLN A 36 2.92 10.22 5.18
CA GLN A 36 2.27 11.30 4.44
C GLN A 36 1.88 10.81 3.04
N GLU A 37 0.66 11.12 2.63
CA GLU A 37 0.19 10.88 1.27
C GLU A 37 1.10 11.56 0.25
N ARG A 38 1.48 10.81 -0.79
CA ARG A 38 2.19 11.36 -1.94
C ARG A 38 1.19 12.02 -2.89
N ILE A 39 1.17 13.34 -2.87
CA ILE A 39 0.37 14.16 -3.79
C ILE A 39 1.15 14.40 -5.10
N PRO A 40 0.50 14.32 -6.27
CA PRO A 40 1.06 14.78 -7.54
C PRO A 40 1.45 16.26 -7.49
N ILE A 41 2.49 16.64 -8.24
CA ILE A 41 3.03 18.02 -8.25
C ILE A 41 1.98 19.08 -8.66
N ASP A 42 0.94 18.66 -9.39
CA ASP A 42 -0.07 19.57 -9.96
C ASP A 42 -1.25 19.87 -9.02
N ASP A 43 -1.31 19.24 -7.83
CA ASP A 43 -2.44 19.36 -6.91
C ASP A 43 -2.11 20.24 -5.69
N TYR A 44 -2.90 21.30 -5.46
CA TYR A 44 -2.82 22.17 -4.27
C TYR A 44 -3.65 21.60 -3.10
N ILE A 45 -3.36 20.35 -2.71
CA ILE A 45 -4.08 19.67 -1.63
C ILE A 45 -3.14 19.54 -0.43
N ILE A 46 -3.69 19.67 0.78
CA ILE A 46 -2.94 19.37 2.01
C ILE A 46 -2.90 17.84 2.14
N PRO A 47 -1.72 17.21 2.18
CA PRO A 47 -1.62 15.75 2.24
C PRO A 47 -2.14 15.22 3.57
N GLU A 48 -2.84 14.09 3.48
CA GLU A 48 -3.20 13.34 4.67
C GLU A 48 -1.94 12.81 5.38
N ARG A 49 -2.00 12.78 6.71
CA ARG A 49 -0.91 12.30 7.57
C ARG A 49 -1.42 11.29 8.58
N ILE A 50 -0.67 10.22 8.74
CA ILE A 50 -0.88 9.20 9.78
C ILE A 50 0.29 9.30 10.74
N TYR A 51 0.03 9.83 11.93
CA TYR A 51 1.05 9.94 12.97
C TYR A 51 1.35 8.58 13.58
N LEU A 52 2.64 8.28 13.75
CA LEU A 52 3.12 7.01 14.24
C LEU A 52 3.49 7.17 15.72
N GLU A 53 3.01 6.25 16.56
CA GLU A 53 3.47 6.16 17.94
C GLU A 53 4.88 5.57 17.96
N VAL A 54 5.83 6.33 18.50
CA VAL A 54 7.26 5.98 18.54
C VAL A 54 7.68 5.77 19.99
N GLN A 55 8.28 4.61 20.24
CA GLN A 55 9.01 4.32 21.47
C GLN A 55 10.47 4.67 21.27
N TRP A 56 11.06 5.31 22.27
CA TRP A 56 12.43 5.82 22.23
C TRP A 56 13.26 5.18 23.32
N ASP A 57 14.48 4.80 22.96
CA ASP A 57 15.55 4.43 23.89
C ASP A 57 16.83 5.16 23.46
N GLU A 58 17.16 6.23 24.18
CA GLU A 58 18.19 7.20 23.79
C GLU A 58 18.02 7.74 22.35
N TYR A 59 18.83 7.24 21.41
CA TYR A 59 18.82 7.59 19.99
C TYR A 59 18.16 6.52 19.12
N GLU A 60 17.75 5.40 19.70
CA GLU A 60 17.02 4.36 19.01
C GLU A 60 15.52 4.66 19.04
N PHE A 61 14.87 4.42 17.91
CA PHE A 61 13.44 4.52 17.78
C PHE A 61 12.84 3.19 17.33
N GLU A 62 11.64 2.92 17.83
CA GLU A 62 10.80 1.82 17.39
C GLU A 62 9.38 2.34 17.14
N PHE A 63 8.78 1.98 16.01
CA PHE A 63 7.35 2.18 15.80
C PHE A 63 6.71 0.98 15.10
N LEU A 64 5.39 0.85 15.31
CA LEU A 64 4.57 -0.16 14.65
C LEU A 64 3.80 0.48 13.48
N ALA A 65 4.10 0.04 12.27
CA ALA A 65 3.25 0.30 11.12
C ALA A 65 2.05 -0.66 11.15
N ASN A 66 0.86 -0.11 11.41
CA ASN A 66 -0.40 -0.86 11.41
C ASN A 66 -1.09 -0.75 10.04
N PHE A 67 -1.16 -1.87 9.33
CA PHE A 67 -1.75 -1.96 8.00
C PHE A 67 -3.25 -1.64 7.97
N ALA A 68 -3.99 -1.94 9.04
CA ALA A 68 -5.40 -1.56 9.13
C ALA A 68 -5.57 -0.04 9.12
N GLN A 69 -4.75 0.69 9.89
CA GLN A 69 -4.77 2.15 9.95
C GLN A 69 -4.41 2.78 8.59
N ILE A 70 -3.43 2.21 7.87
CA ILE A 70 -3.05 2.68 6.53
C ILE A 70 -4.22 2.48 5.55
N VAL A 71 -4.94 1.36 5.65
CA VAL A 71 -6.10 1.07 4.79
C VAL A 71 -7.29 1.99 5.09
N GLU A 72 -7.58 2.28 6.36
CA GLU A 72 -8.66 3.18 6.76
C GLU A 72 -8.51 4.58 6.16
N ASN A 73 -7.28 5.03 5.96
CA ASN A 73 -6.96 6.32 5.34
C ASN A 73 -6.71 6.20 3.82
N SER A 74 -6.77 5.00 3.24
CA SER A 74 -6.44 4.78 1.82
C SER A 74 -7.65 4.73 0.90
N LYS A 75 -7.54 5.43 -0.24
CA LYS A 75 -8.34 5.20 -1.45
C LYS A 75 -7.73 4.07 -2.28
N ARG A 76 -8.41 3.65 -3.36
CA ARG A 76 -8.02 2.51 -4.22
C ARG A 76 -6.56 2.50 -4.67
N HIS A 77 -5.89 3.64 -4.82
CA HIS A 77 -4.46 3.65 -5.07
C HIS A 77 -3.83 4.87 -4.41
N MET A 78 -2.94 4.63 -3.44
CA MET A 78 -2.21 5.69 -2.76
C MET A 78 -0.78 5.23 -2.45
N ILE A 79 0.11 6.21 -2.31
CA ILE A 79 1.47 5.99 -1.81
C ILE A 79 1.64 6.84 -0.57
N TRP A 80 2.16 6.24 0.49
CA TRP A 80 2.45 6.85 1.77
C TRP A 80 3.96 6.87 1.98
N ASP A 81 4.57 8.04 1.90
CA ASP A 81 5.98 8.25 2.21
C ASP A 81 6.16 8.37 3.74
N CYS A 82 7.18 7.74 4.31
CA CYS A 82 7.48 7.86 5.74
C CYS A 82 8.43 9.05 5.97
N PHE A 83 8.02 9.95 6.87
CA PHE A 83 8.74 11.15 7.24
C PHE A 83 8.98 11.20 8.76
N PHE A 84 9.96 12.01 9.14
CA PHE A 84 10.10 12.52 10.48
C PHE A 84 10.21 14.04 10.45
N SER A 85 9.76 14.70 11.52
CA SER A 85 9.90 16.12 11.72
C SER A 85 10.53 16.45 13.06
N ILE A 86 11.42 17.44 13.05
CA ILE A 86 12.04 18.00 14.25
C ILE A 86 12.16 19.52 14.07
N GLY A 87 11.55 20.28 14.98
CA GLY A 87 11.37 21.72 14.78
C GLY A 87 10.67 22.03 13.45
N ASN A 88 11.33 22.82 12.60
CA ASN A 88 10.85 23.19 11.27
C ASN A 88 11.37 22.27 10.15
N MET A 89 12.18 21.26 10.49
CA MET A 89 12.76 20.34 9.52
C MET A 89 11.83 19.15 9.31
N VAL A 90 11.65 18.75 8.05
CA VAL A 90 10.90 17.56 7.64
C VAL A 90 11.74 16.78 6.65
N GLU A 91 12.03 15.52 6.96
CA GLU A 91 12.86 14.65 6.14
C GLU A 91 12.24 13.27 5.97
N LYS A 92 12.56 12.60 4.86
CA LYS A 92 12.11 11.23 4.62
C LYS A 92 12.96 10.25 5.41
N LEU A 93 12.31 9.25 5.99
CA LEU A 93 13.00 8.19 6.72
C LEU A 93 13.80 7.31 5.75
N THR A 94 15.11 7.19 5.97
CA THR A 94 16.02 6.46 5.07
C THR A 94 16.33 5.05 5.59
N PHE A 95 16.68 4.16 4.66
CA PHE A 95 17.27 2.87 4.99
C PHE A 95 18.79 3.00 5.11
N ASP A 96 19.39 2.30 6.07
CA ASP A 96 20.81 2.03 6.00
C ASP A 96 21.13 1.10 4.81
N ILE A 97 22.29 1.30 4.19
CA ILE A 97 22.69 0.78 2.86
C ILE A 97 22.65 -0.76 2.79
N VAL A 98 22.60 -1.44 3.94
CA VAL A 98 22.65 -2.91 4.06
C VAL A 98 21.35 -3.60 3.64
N HIS A 99 20.20 -2.90 3.65
CA HIS A 99 18.90 -3.49 3.32
C HIS A 99 18.49 -3.26 1.86
N ASN A 100 19.25 -3.78 0.91
CA ASN A 100 18.87 -3.73 -0.51
C ASN A 100 17.59 -4.57 -0.74
N GLY A 101 16.48 -3.91 -1.08
CA GLY A 101 15.32 -4.57 -1.67
C GLY A 101 14.30 -5.15 -0.70
N TYR A 102 14.16 -4.57 0.51
CA TYR A 102 13.06 -4.97 1.39
C TYR A 102 11.72 -4.58 0.74
N SER A 103 10.94 -5.60 0.35
CA SER A 103 9.55 -5.45 -0.05
C SER A 103 8.69 -6.46 0.68
N LYS A 104 7.55 -6.02 1.20
CA LYS A 104 6.60 -6.90 1.87
C LYS A 104 5.18 -6.56 1.51
N GLU A 105 4.46 -7.58 1.07
CA GLU A 105 3.06 -7.50 0.71
C GLU A 105 2.19 -7.98 1.88
N TYR A 106 1.16 -7.22 2.18
CA TYR A 106 0.04 -7.63 3.01
C TYR A 106 -1.22 -7.51 2.20
N THR A 107 -2.07 -8.53 2.28
CA THR A 107 -3.34 -8.55 1.56
C THR A 107 -4.46 -8.71 2.57
N ASN A 108 -5.36 -7.72 2.60
CA ASN A 108 -6.66 -7.90 3.23
C ASN A 108 -7.74 -8.12 2.17
N ILE A 109 -8.98 -8.04 2.62
CA ILE A 109 -10.16 -8.27 1.81
C ILE A 109 -10.27 -7.29 0.63
N ASP A 110 -9.92 -6.02 0.82
CA ASP A 110 -10.18 -4.93 -0.11
C ASP A 110 -8.91 -4.32 -0.70
N PHE A 111 -7.76 -4.56 -0.08
CA PHE A 111 -6.50 -3.91 -0.40
C PHE A 111 -5.32 -4.87 -0.36
N ILE A 112 -4.38 -4.59 -1.26
CA ILE A 112 -3.01 -5.06 -1.23
C ILE A 112 -2.17 -3.87 -0.77
N ILE A 113 -1.37 -4.06 0.27
CA ILE A 113 -0.43 -3.09 0.82
C ILE A 113 0.98 -3.60 0.57
N ASN A 114 1.81 -2.79 -0.06
CA ASN A 114 3.21 -3.09 -0.24
C ASN A 114 4.05 -2.08 0.53
N MET A 115 4.81 -2.54 1.51
CA MET A 115 5.89 -1.76 2.09
C MET A 115 7.14 -1.98 1.26
N TYR A 116 7.84 -0.91 0.89
CA TYR A 116 9.00 -0.99 0.01
C TYR A 116 10.00 0.14 0.24
N GLN A 117 11.24 -0.11 -0.20
CA GLN A 117 12.26 0.91 -0.33
C GLN A 117 12.13 1.67 -1.66
N THR A 118 12.09 3.00 -1.62
CA THR A 118 12.05 3.83 -2.83
C THR A 118 13.40 3.88 -3.54
N LYS A 119 13.44 4.41 -4.78
CA LYS A 119 14.69 4.61 -5.54
C LYS A 119 15.72 5.49 -4.83
N ILE A 120 15.27 6.40 -3.96
CA ILE A 120 16.14 7.26 -3.15
C ILE A 120 16.40 6.70 -1.74
N LYS A 121 16.21 5.38 -1.57
CA LYS A 121 16.46 4.63 -0.33
C LYS A 121 15.63 5.09 0.87
N THR A 122 14.39 5.53 0.66
CA THR A 122 13.45 5.90 1.74
C THR A 122 12.36 4.85 1.93
N LEU A 123 11.73 4.83 3.10
CA LEU A 123 10.59 3.96 3.39
C LEU A 123 9.30 4.53 2.80
N ALA A 124 8.53 3.67 2.12
CA ALA A 124 7.20 3.99 1.65
C ALA A 124 6.27 2.76 1.72
N PHE A 125 4.97 3.04 1.75
CA PHE A 125 3.90 2.07 1.62
C PHE A 125 3.07 2.42 0.40
N SER A 126 2.62 1.44 -0.37
CA SER A 126 1.64 1.64 -1.42
C SER A 126 0.42 0.80 -1.13
N THR A 127 -0.76 1.38 -1.33
CA THR A 127 -2.02 0.67 -1.24
C THR A 127 -2.62 0.55 -2.64
N LYS A 128 -3.19 -0.62 -2.91
CA LYS A 128 -3.89 -0.91 -4.16
C LYS A 128 -5.15 -1.68 -3.84
N GLY A 129 -6.29 -1.23 -4.38
CA GLY A 129 -7.55 -1.95 -4.30
C GLY A 129 -7.36 -3.33 -4.90
N ARG A 130 -7.66 -4.36 -4.13
CA ARG A 130 -7.58 -5.74 -4.59
C ARG A 130 -8.67 -5.96 -5.64
N PRO A 131 -8.34 -6.41 -6.87
CA PRO A 131 -9.36 -6.81 -7.82
C PRO A 131 -10.12 -7.99 -7.21
N LYS A 132 -11.44 -7.83 -7.06
CA LYS A 132 -12.30 -8.93 -6.62
C LYS A 132 -12.36 -9.95 -7.75
N GLN A 133 -12.13 -11.21 -7.43
CA GLN A 133 -12.17 -12.28 -8.41
C GLN A 133 -13.61 -12.73 -8.64
N VAL A 134 -13.86 -13.15 -9.88
CA VAL A 134 -15.11 -13.78 -10.30
C VAL A 134 -14.88 -15.28 -10.24
N GLU A 135 -15.68 -15.98 -9.44
CA GLU A 135 -15.63 -17.43 -9.29
C GLU A 135 -16.79 -18.08 -10.06
N ASN A 136 -16.63 -19.36 -10.42
CA ASN A 136 -17.69 -20.18 -11.02
C ASN A 136 -18.40 -19.50 -12.22
N LEU A 137 -17.61 -18.89 -13.10
CA LEU A 137 -18.14 -18.26 -14.32
C LEU A 137 -18.67 -19.34 -15.27
N GLU A 138 -19.99 -19.45 -15.34
CA GLU A 138 -20.71 -20.26 -16.31
C GLU A 138 -21.22 -19.37 -17.44
N LEU A 139 -20.84 -19.67 -18.67
CA LEU A 139 -21.33 -18.97 -19.87
C LEU A 139 -22.18 -19.92 -20.71
N LYS A 140 -23.34 -19.45 -21.17
CA LYS A 140 -24.22 -20.18 -22.12
C LYS A 140 -24.64 -19.24 -23.24
N VAL A 141 -24.75 -19.78 -24.45
CA VAL A 141 -25.33 -19.06 -25.59
C VAL A 141 -26.76 -19.54 -25.78
N ILE A 142 -27.72 -18.62 -25.75
CA ILE A 142 -29.14 -18.90 -25.92
C ILE A 142 -29.68 -17.88 -26.92
N ASN A 143 -30.11 -18.33 -28.11
CA ASN A 143 -30.68 -17.48 -29.16
C ASN A 143 -29.82 -16.23 -29.44
N ASP A 144 -28.53 -16.44 -29.75
CA ASP A 144 -27.54 -15.38 -30.03
C ASP A 144 -27.22 -14.44 -28.85
N VAL A 145 -27.67 -14.76 -27.63
CA VAL A 145 -27.35 -14.03 -26.39
C VAL A 145 -26.39 -14.84 -25.53
N ILE A 146 -25.30 -14.21 -25.06
CA ILE A 146 -24.42 -14.80 -24.04
C ILE A 146 -25.02 -14.50 -22.65
N VAL A 147 -25.41 -15.55 -21.95
CA VAL A 147 -25.85 -15.51 -20.55
C VAL A 147 -24.68 -15.96 -19.68
N GLY A 148 -24.23 -15.09 -18.78
CA GLY A 148 -23.19 -15.40 -17.81
C GLY A 148 -23.75 -15.48 -16.39
N LYS A 149 -23.45 -16.56 -15.68
CA LYS A 149 -23.65 -16.69 -14.24
C LYS A 149 -22.28 -16.75 -13.58
N PHE A 150 -22.10 -16.05 -12.48
CA PHE A 150 -20.87 -16.10 -11.71
C PHE A 150 -21.14 -15.83 -10.24
N GLU A 151 -20.18 -16.23 -9.42
CA GLU A 151 -20.12 -15.92 -8.01
C GLU A 151 -19.05 -14.86 -7.79
N LEU A 152 -19.30 -13.97 -6.85
CA LEU A 152 -18.30 -13.02 -6.37
C LEU A 152 -17.77 -13.59 -5.06
N ASP A 153 -16.45 -13.48 -4.84
CA ASP A 153 -15.78 -13.92 -3.61
C ASP A 153 -16.62 -13.57 -2.38
N SER A 154 -16.91 -14.57 -1.54
CA SER A 154 -17.77 -14.51 -0.33
C SER A 154 -17.39 -13.40 0.66
N LEU A 155 -16.16 -12.92 0.54
CA LEU A 155 -15.59 -11.82 1.28
C LEU A 155 -15.99 -10.42 0.74
N LEU A 156 -16.81 -10.33 -0.31
CA LEU A 156 -17.42 -9.07 -0.70
C LEU A 156 -18.51 -8.66 0.30
N ILE A 157 -18.18 -7.71 1.17
CA ILE A 157 -19.20 -6.84 1.75
C ILE A 157 -19.61 -5.86 0.64
N LEU A 158 -20.63 -6.23 -0.14
CA LEU A 158 -21.25 -5.34 -1.12
C LEU A 158 -21.91 -4.18 -0.36
N LYS A 159 -21.18 -3.08 -0.16
CA LYS A 159 -21.72 -1.85 0.42
C LYS A 159 -22.42 -0.94 -0.61
N ALA A 160 -22.74 -1.41 -1.82
CA ALA A 160 -23.13 -0.51 -2.92
C ALA A 160 -24.40 -0.93 -3.68
N ASP A 161 -25.27 0.06 -3.89
CA ASP A 161 -26.51 0.04 -4.67
C ASP A 161 -26.31 -0.17 -6.20
N LYS A 162 -25.07 -0.34 -6.67
CA LYS A 162 -24.74 -0.53 -8.10
C LYS A 162 -23.54 -1.45 -8.32
N LEU A 163 -23.79 -2.55 -9.05
CA LEU A 163 -22.78 -3.41 -9.66
C LEU A 163 -22.48 -2.92 -11.08
N SER A 164 -21.21 -2.73 -11.44
CA SER A 164 -20.78 -2.41 -12.80
C SER A 164 -19.84 -3.48 -13.31
N ILE A 165 -20.21 -4.14 -14.42
CA ILE A 165 -19.43 -5.20 -15.07
C ILE A 165 -18.77 -4.59 -16.31
N ILE A 166 -17.44 -4.61 -16.36
CA ILE A 166 -16.68 -4.15 -17.54
C ILE A 166 -16.19 -5.39 -18.29
N THR A 167 -16.71 -5.60 -19.50
CA THR A 167 -16.24 -6.65 -20.41
C THR A 167 -15.29 -6.07 -21.44
N LYS A 168 -14.10 -6.65 -21.58
CA LYS A 168 -13.16 -6.29 -22.65
C LYS A 168 -13.31 -7.28 -23.79
N LYS A 169 -13.90 -6.86 -24.91
CA LYS A 169 -13.99 -7.69 -26.12
C LYS A 169 -12.56 -7.88 -26.68
N ARG A 170 -12.00 -9.08 -26.54
CA ARG A 170 -10.78 -9.48 -27.26
C ARG A 170 -11.20 -10.36 -28.43
N ILE A 171 -11.08 -9.85 -29.65
CA ILE A 171 -11.17 -10.67 -30.86
C ILE A 171 -9.78 -11.26 -31.06
N GLN A 172 -9.64 -12.55 -30.85
CA GLN A 172 -8.41 -13.28 -31.18
C GLN A 172 -8.58 -13.78 -32.62
N ASN A 173 -7.76 -13.27 -33.54
CA ASN A 173 -7.89 -13.58 -34.98
C ASN A 173 -7.37 -14.97 -35.37
N ASP A 174 -7.04 -15.83 -34.41
CA ASP A 174 -6.24 -17.03 -34.66
C ASP A 174 -7.08 -18.30 -34.90
N ILE A 175 -8.41 -18.18 -35.01
CA ILE A 175 -9.26 -19.29 -35.44
C ILE A 175 -9.37 -19.25 -36.97
N LEU A 176 -8.32 -19.72 -37.64
CA LEU A 176 -8.41 -20.15 -39.03
C LEU A 176 -9.33 -21.37 -39.08
N TYR A 177 -10.56 -21.17 -39.56
CA TYR A 177 -11.42 -22.29 -39.96
C TYR A 177 -10.75 -22.98 -41.15
N HIS A 178 -10.18 -24.17 -40.92
CA HIS A 178 -10.02 -25.13 -42.01
C HIS A 178 -11.42 -25.64 -42.35
N SER A 179 -11.96 -25.19 -43.47
CA SER A 179 -13.12 -25.81 -44.10
C SER A 179 -12.66 -27.08 -44.80
N ASP A 180 -13.21 -28.23 -44.39
CA ASP A 180 -13.32 -29.43 -45.24
C ASP A 180 -14.60 -29.34 -46.09
#